data_AF-A0AAD8P452-F1
#
_entry.id   AF-A0AAD8P452-F1
#
_cell.length_a   1.000
_cell.length_b   1.000
_cell.length_c   1.000
_cell.angle_alpha   90.00
_cell.angle_beta   90.00
_cell.angle_gamma   90.00
#
_symmetry.space_group_name_H-M   'P 1'
#
loop_
_entity.id
_entity.type
_entity.pdbx_description
1 polymer ?
#
loop_
_entity_poly.entity_id
_entity_poly.type
_entity_poly.pdbx_seq_one_letter_code
_entity_poly.pdbx_strand_id
1 'polypeptide(L)'
;MCSRASTTSNLLQEQTRKKIAVQRAQVYNHNKNMATTATVDSDLTRIMLGVNESSIKGYPHASISSKSAFDWTLNKIIRSNTAGFKLLFLHVQVPDEDGFDEVDSIYASPEDFRDASRKDKIKGSHLLEYFVKRSHEIGVACEAWIKKGDPKEVICHEVKRVQPDLLVLGNRGLGPFQRVFVGTVSEFCVKHCECPVVTIKRSANETPQDPVDD
;
A
#
# COMPACT_ATOMS: atom_id res chain seq x y z
N MET A 1 32.78 -54.32 15.71
CA MET A 1 32.58 -52.85 15.61
C MET A 1 31.18 -52.50 15.06
N CYS A 2 30.09 -52.75 15.79
CA CYS A 2 28.73 -52.53 15.24
C CYS A 2 27.68 -51.96 16.24
N SER A 3 28.09 -51.10 17.19
CA SER A 3 27.17 -50.53 18.20
C SER A 3 27.02 -49.00 18.12
N ARG A 4 27.91 -48.28 17.43
CA ARG A 4 27.89 -46.80 17.38
C ARG A 4 26.97 -46.19 16.31
N ALA A 5 26.47 -46.96 15.34
CA ALA A 5 25.65 -46.43 14.25
C ALA A 5 24.15 -46.24 14.62
N SER A 6 23.64 -47.00 15.60
CA SER A 6 22.22 -46.98 15.99
C SER A 6 21.85 -45.73 16.80
N THR A 7 22.73 -45.30 17.71
CA THR A 7 22.47 -44.16 18.61
C THR A 7 22.41 -42.83 17.86
N THR A 8 23.23 -42.64 16.82
CA THR A 8 23.25 -41.42 16.01
C THR A 8 21.98 -41.27 15.18
N SER A 9 21.43 -42.37 14.66
CA SER A 9 20.16 -42.39 13.91
C SER A 9 18.98 -41.96 14.79
N ASN A 10 18.91 -42.48 16.02
CA ASN A 10 17.86 -42.12 16.97
C ASN A 10 17.94 -40.65 17.41
N LEU A 11 19.14 -40.12 17.62
CA LEU A 11 19.35 -38.70 17.94
C LEU A 11 18.91 -37.77 16.80
N LEU A 12 19.22 -38.13 15.54
CA LEU A 12 18.76 -37.36 14.37
C LEU A 12 17.24 -37.41 14.21
N GLN A 13 16.61 -38.56 14.44
CA GLN A 13 15.14 -38.66 14.41
C GLN A 13 14.48 -37.83 15.52
N GLU A 14 15.03 -37.82 16.72
CA GLU A 14 14.50 -37.04 17.84
C GLU A 14 14.66 -35.53 17.60
N GLN A 15 15.81 -35.10 17.07
CA GLN A 15 16.03 -33.70 16.66
C GLN A 15 15.06 -33.27 15.55
N THR A 16 14.77 -34.15 14.60
CA THR A 16 13.81 -33.89 13.52
C THR A 16 12.38 -33.73 14.05
N ARG A 17 11.95 -34.61 14.98
CA ARG A 17 10.65 -34.50 15.65
C ARG A 17 10.51 -33.21 16.46
N LYS A 18 11.56 -32.81 17.19
CA LYS A 18 11.58 -31.53 17.93
C LYS A 18 11.46 -30.32 16.98
N LYS A 19 12.15 -30.33 15.84
CA LYS A 19 12.02 -29.27 14.81
C LYS A 19 10.60 -29.18 14.25
N ILE A 20 9.98 -30.32 13.92
CA ILE A 20 8.60 -30.36 13.40
C ILE A 20 7.60 -29.86 14.45
N ALA A 21 7.78 -30.21 15.73
CA ALA A 21 6.90 -29.74 16.81
C ALA A 21 6.99 -28.22 17.00
N VAL A 22 8.20 -27.64 16.95
CA VAL A 22 8.40 -26.18 17.00
C VAL A 22 7.75 -25.49 15.79
N GLN A 23 7.94 -26.03 14.58
CA GLN A 23 7.31 -25.49 13.36
C GLN A 23 5.77 -25.50 13.47
N ARG A 24 5.19 -26.59 13.99
CA ARG A 24 3.74 -26.71 14.20
C ARG A 24 3.22 -25.75 15.26
N ALA A 25 3.96 -25.54 16.36
CA ALA A 25 3.61 -24.57 17.39
C ALA A 25 3.69 -23.12 16.85
N GLN A 26 4.69 -22.82 16.02
CA GLN A 26 4.82 -21.52 15.34
C GLN A 26 3.66 -21.27 14.37
N VAL A 27 3.29 -22.25 13.55
CA VAL A 27 2.14 -22.16 12.64
C VAL A 27 0.82 -22.04 13.42
N TYR A 28 0.65 -22.80 14.50
CA TYR A 28 -0.52 -22.70 15.37
C TYR A 28 -0.64 -21.32 16.02
N ASN A 29 0.47 -20.78 16.56
CA ASN A 29 0.48 -19.44 17.16
C ASN A 29 0.28 -18.35 16.11
N HIS A 30 0.82 -18.51 14.90
CA HIS A 30 0.58 -17.61 13.78
C HIS A 30 -0.91 -17.59 13.37
N ASN A 31 -1.51 -18.78 13.23
CA ASN A 31 -2.93 -18.92 12.89
C ASN A 31 -3.85 -18.43 14.02
N LYS A 32 -3.48 -18.66 15.29
CA LYS A 32 -4.21 -18.15 16.45
C LYS A 32 -4.11 -16.62 16.54
N ASN A 33 -2.94 -16.05 16.28
CA ASN A 33 -2.78 -14.60 16.23
C ASN A 33 -3.59 -14.00 15.08
N MET A 34 -3.59 -14.61 13.88
CA MET A 34 -4.45 -14.22 12.75
C MET A 34 -5.94 -14.30 13.11
N ALA A 35 -6.38 -15.36 13.78
CA ALA A 35 -7.77 -15.49 14.22
C ALA A 35 -8.17 -14.42 15.26
N THR A 36 -7.25 -14.08 16.17
CA THR A 36 -7.49 -13.06 17.21
C THR A 36 -7.42 -11.63 16.64
N THR A 37 -6.57 -11.38 15.64
CA THR A 37 -6.57 -10.10 14.90
C THR A 37 -7.80 -9.98 14.04
N ALA A 38 -8.25 -11.06 13.38
CA ALA A 38 -9.48 -11.06 12.59
C ALA A 38 -10.74 -10.72 13.40
N THR A 39 -10.81 -11.12 14.68
CA THR A 39 -11.93 -10.77 15.57
C THR A 39 -11.90 -9.33 16.09
N VAL A 40 -10.74 -8.67 16.07
CA VAL A 40 -10.62 -7.24 16.43
C VAL A 40 -10.76 -6.35 15.18
N ASP A 41 -10.38 -6.86 14.02
CA ASP A 41 -10.49 -6.16 12.72
C ASP A 41 -11.93 -6.12 12.18
N SER A 42 -12.84 -6.96 12.69
CA SER A 42 -14.24 -7.03 12.22
C SER A 42 -15.11 -5.84 12.65
N ASP A 43 -14.71 -5.13 13.71
CA ASP A 43 -15.49 -4.02 14.28
C ASP A 43 -14.94 -2.63 13.88
N LEU A 44 -13.77 -2.61 13.22
CA LEU A 44 -13.15 -1.37 12.76
C LEU A 44 -13.68 -0.99 11.39
N THR A 45 -14.02 0.29 11.21
CA THR A 45 -14.25 0.81 9.86
C THR A 45 -12.91 0.94 9.13
N ARG A 46 -12.74 0.17 8.06
CA ARG A 46 -11.51 0.08 7.28
C ARG A 46 -11.59 1.03 6.10
N ILE A 47 -10.77 2.07 6.14
CA ILE A 47 -10.72 3.11 5.11
C ILE A 47 -9.47 2.89 4.27
N MET A 48 -9.67 2.59 2.99
CA MET A 48 -8.58 2.46 2.04
C MET A 48 -8.28 3.80 1.38
N LEU A 49 -7.00 4.17 1.31
CA LEU A 49 -6.51 5.37 0.65
C LEU A 49 -5.58 4.97 -0.50
N GLY A 50 -5.94 5.36 -1.72
CA GLY A 50 -5.03 5.32 -2.86
C GLY A 50 -4.10 6.53 -2.81
N VAL A 51 -2.79 6.29 -2.72
CA VAL A 51 -1.77 7.34 -2.58
C VAL A 51 -0.73 7.27 -3.70
N ASN A 52 -0.31 8.44 -4.18
CA ASN A 52 0.65 8.57 -5.26
C ASN A 52 1.73 9.62 -4.97
N GLU A 53 2.80 9.58 -5.76
CA GLU A 53 3.91 10.52 -5.72
C GLU A 53 3.51 11.89 -6.30
N SER A 54 4.16 12.94 -5.82
CA SER A 54 4.06 14.29 -6.37
C SER A 54 4.80 14.38 -7.70
N SER A 55 4.14 14.90 -8.74
CA SER A 55 4.77 15.23 -10.01
C SER A 55 5.65 16.48 -9.94
N ILE A 56 5.45 17.34 -8.93
CA ILE A 56 6.22 18.59 -8.76
C ILE A 56 7.52 18.36 -8.00
N LYS A 57 7.41 17.71 -6.85
CA LYS A 57 8.54 17.53 -5.93
C LYS A 57 9.27 16.21 -6.18
N GLY A 58 8.64 15.30 -6.91
CA GLY A 58 9.10 13.94 -7.05
C GLY A 58 9.27 13.24 -5.71
N TYR A 59 9.98 12.13 -5.78
CA TYR A 59 10.25 11.27 -4.66
C TYR A 59 11.11 11.95 -3.57
N PRO A 60 10.83 11.77 -2.26
CA PRO A 60 9.81 10.91 -1.62
C PRO A 60 8.49 11.60 -1.29
N HIS A 61 8.14 12.67 -1.98
CA HIS A 61 7.01 13.50 -1.58
C HIS A 61 5.69 12.95 -2.10
N ALA A 62 4.75 12.66 -1.19
CA ALA A 62 3.37 12.36 -1.58
C ALA A 62 2.73 13.56 -2.29
N SER A 63 1.86 13.25 -3.26
CA SER A 63 1.10 14.24 -4.00
C SER A 63 0.24 15.10 -3.07
N ILE A 64 -0.01 16.34 -3.47
CA ILE A 64 -0.83 17.30 -2.74
C ILE A 64 -2.23 16.70 -2.58
N SER A 65 -2.80 16.13 -3.65
CA SER A 65 -4.13 15.50 -3.58
C SER A 65 -4.19 14.30 -2.63
N SER A 66 -3.15 13.47 -2.58
CA SER A 66 -3.06 12.35 -1.61
C SER A 66 -2.99 12.86 -0.17
N LYS A 67 -2.18 13.89 0.09
CA LYS A 67 -2.07 14.51 1.41
C LYS A 67 -3.37 15.16 1.85
N SER A 68 -4.00 15.96 0.97
CA SER A 68 -5.28 16.59 1.27
C SER A 68 -6.37 15.55 1.54
N ALA A 69 -6.39 14.43 0.80
CA ALA A 69 -7.34 13.34 1.01
C ALA A 69 -7.14 12.66 2.37
N PHE A 70 -5.89 12.38 2.74
CA PHE A 70 -5.53 11.82 4.03
C PHE A 70 -5.88 12.76 5.19
N ASP A 71 -5.46 14.02 5.12
CA ASP A 71 -5.74 15.02 6.15
C ASP A 71 -7.24 15.29 6.29
N TRP A 72 -7.98 15.32 5.18
CA TRP A 72 -9.44 15.44 5.22
C TRP A 72 -10.07 14.23 5.92
N THR A 73 -9.60 13.01 5.63
CA THR A 73 -10.09 11.78 6.26
C THR A 73 -9.86 11.81 7.77
N LEU A 74 -8.65 12.18 8.19
CA LEU A 74 -8.33 12.36 9.61
C LEU A 74 -9.24 13.39 10.28
N ASN A 75 -9.39 14.57 9.67
CA ASN A 75 -10.09 15.70 10.28
C ASN A 75 -11.62 15.58 10.25
N LYS A 76 -12.18 14.88 9.26
CA LYS A 76 -13.64 14.84 9.02
C LYS A 76 -14.27 13.50 9.35
N ILE A 77 -13.56 12.39 9.15
CA ILE A 77 -14.07 11.04 9.42
C ILE A 77 -13.57 10.55 10.77
N ILE A 78 -12.23 10.44 10.94
CA ILE A 78 -11.65 9.81 12.13
C ILE A 78 -11.82 10.70 13.37
N ARG A 79 -11.51 11.99 13.24
CA ARG A 79 -11.56 12.97 14.33
C ARG A 79 -10.79 12.45 15.55
N SER A 80 -11.44 12.39 16.71
CA SER A 80 -10.87 11.86 17.95
C SER A 80 -11.09 10.35 18.15
N ASN A 81 -11.86 9.68 17.28
CA ASN A 81 -12.21 8.27 17.45
C ASN A 81 -11.22 7.34 16.75
N THR A 82 -9.93 7.42 17.09
CA THR A 82 -8.88 6.69 16.37
C THR A 82 -8.98 5.17 16.52
N ALA A 83 -9.54 4.69 17.63
CA ALA A 83 -9.73 3.27 17.92
C ALA A 83 -10.85 2.60 17.10
N GLY A 84 -11.73 3.38 16.45
CA GLY A 84 -12.82 2.86 15.62
C GLY A 84 -12.46 2.65 14.15
N PHE A 85 -11.24 3.01 13.73
CA PHE A 85 -10.84 3.00 12.33
C PHE A 85 -9.51 2.28 12.11
N LYS A 86 -9.36 1.73 10.91
CA LYS A 86 -8.10 1.24 10.38
C LYS A 86 -7.85 1.83 8.99
N LEU A 87 -6.69 2.44 8.80
CA LEU A 87 -6.29 3.01 7.52
C LEU A 87 -5.50 2.00 6.69
N LEU A 88 -5.85 1.88 5.41
CA LEU A 88 -5.22 0.95 4.47
C LEU A 88 -4.62 1.76 3.32
N PHE A 89 -3.30 1.91 3.28
CA PHE A 89 -2.62 2.68 2.24
C PHE A 89 -2.18 1.78 1.09
N LEU A 90 -2.68 2.09 -0.11
CA LEU A 90 -2.25 1.46 -1.34
C LEU A 90 -1.50 2.45 -2.22
N HIS A 91 -0.26 2.12 -2.54
CA HIS A 91 0.47 2.76 -3.63
C HIS A 91 0.53 1.81 -4.83
N VAL A 92 0.14 2.30 -6.01
CA VAL A 92 0.32 1.57 -7.26
C VAL A 92 1.49 2.14 -8.02
N GLN A 93 2.52 1.33 -8.17
CA GLN A 93 3.67 1.62 -9.00
C GLN A 93 3.36 1.25 -10.44
N VAL A 94 3.33 2.26 -11.31
CA VAL A 94 3.19 2.05 -12.75
C VAL A 94 4.55 1.52 -13.25
N PRO A 95 4.61 0.35 -13.91
CA PRO A 95 5.81 -0.05 -14.60
C PRO A 95 6.03 0.90 -15.78
N ASP A 96 7.26 1.38 -15.97
CA ASP A 96 7.61 2.19 -17.12
C ASP A 96 7.41 1.37 -18.40
N GLU A 97 6.25 1.53 -19.06
CA GLU A 97 5.99 0.89 -20.35
C GLU A 97 6.69 1.61 -21.50
N ASP A 98 6.99 2.90 -21.31
CA ASP A 98 7.79 3.69 -22.23
C ASP A 98 9.24 3.65 -21.75
N GLY A 99 10.09 2.87 -22.41
CA GLY A 99 11.52 2.72 -22.12
C GLY A 99 12.36 3.98 -22.36
N PHE A 100 11.93 5.12 -21.82
CA PHE A 100 12.61 6.39 -21.84
C PHE A 100 12.57 7.01 -20.44
N ASP A 101 13.27 6.36 -19.50
CA ASP A 101 13.95 7.15 -18.48
C ASP A 101 14.86 8.14 -19.22
N GLU A 102 14.64 9.44 -19.02
CA GLU A 102 15.52 10.49 -19.48
C GLU A 102 16.97 10.12 -19.10
N VAL A 103 17.76 9.77 -20.12
CA VAL A 103 19.17 9.35 -20.13
C VAL A 103 19.42 7.83 -19.93
N ASP A 104 19.60 7.12 -21.05
CA ASP A 104 20.40 5.89 -21.24
C ASP A 104 20.49 4.88 -20.08
N SER A 105 19.39 4.20 -19.72
CA SER A 105 19.49 2.95 -18.96
C SER A 105 19.67 1.76 -19.91
N ILE A 106 20.87 1.58 -20.45
CA ILE A 106 21.28 0.31 -21.04
C ILE A 106 21.36 -0.70 -19.89
N TYR A 107 20.34 -1.54 -19.74
CA TYR A 107 20.40 -2.69 -18.82
C TYR A 107 21.33 -3.75 -19.45
N ALA A 108 22.63 -3.63 -19.19
CA ALA A 108 23.65 -4.52 -19.75
C ALA A 108 23.73 -5.87 -19.03
N SER A 109 23.04 -6.01 -17.89
CA SER A 109 23.09 -7.21 -17.06
C SER A 109 21.80 -7.44 -16.24
N PRO A 110 21.54 -8.69 -15.81
CA PRO A 110 20.50 -8.99 -14.83
C PRO A 110 20.66 -8.24 -13.49
N GLU A 111 21.88 -7.83 -13.15
CA GLU A 111 22.18 -7.02 -11.96
C GLU A 111 21.63 -5.59 -12.09
N ASP A 112 21.82 -4.94 -13.25
CA ASP A 112 21.32 -3.58 -13.51
C ASP A 112 19.79 -3.50 -13.39
N PHE A 113 19.10 -4.50 -13.93
CA PHE A 113 17.64 -4.61 -13.81
C PHE A 113 17.18 -4.83 -12.38
N ARG A 114 17.91 -5.63 -11.59
CA ARG A 114 17.61 -5.83 -10.16
C ARG A 114 17.79 -4.54 -9.37
N ASP A 115 18.79 -3.73 -9.70
CA ASP A 115 19.04 -2.48 -9.00
C ASP A 115 18.02 -1.40 -9.35
N ALA A 116 17.55 -1.31 -10.59
CA ALA A 116 16.40 -0.48 -10.96
C ALA A 116 15.14 -0.89 -10.18
N SER A 117 14.81 -2.20 -10.19
CA SER A 117 13.66 -2.74 -9.45
C SER A 117 13.77 -2.55 -7.93
N ARG A 118 14.99 -2.49 -7.38
CA ARG A 118 15.23 -2.13 -5.97
C ARG A 118 14.99 -0.64 -5.71
N LYS A 119 15.51 0.26 -6.56
CA LYS A 119 15.28 1.71 -6.42
C LYS A 119 13.78 2.03 -6.43
N ASP A 120 13.05 1.40 -7.33
CA ASP A 120 11.60 1.47 -7.44
C ASP A 120 10.85 1.05 -6.18
N LYS A 121 11.25 -0.08 -5.59
CA LYS A 121 10.67 -0.55 -4.32
C LYS A 121 10.99 0.39 -3.17
N ILE A 122 12.21 0.94 -3.14
CA ILE A 122 12.60 1.94 -2.15
C ILE A 122 11.71 3.17 -2.34
N LYS A 123 11.52 3.63 -3.58
CA LYS A 123 10.66 4.78 -3.90
C LYS A 123 9.23 4.62 -3.36
N GLY A 124 8.56 3.52 -3.68
CA GLY A 124 7.20 3.29 -3.16
C GLY A 124 7.16 3.19 -1.63
N SER A 125 8.24 2.71 -0.99
CA SER A 125 8.26 2.47 0.46
C SER A 125 8.35 3.75 1.28
N HIS A 126 9.20 4.71 0.90
CA HIS A 126 9.29 5.98 1.67
C HIS A 126 8.04 6.85 1.49
N LEU A 127 7.35 6.75 0.34
CA LEU A 127 6.04 7.39 0.17
C LEU A 127 5.05 6.89 1.24
N LEU A 128 4.95 5.57 1.40
CA LEU A 128 4.06 4.96 2.40
C LEU A 128 4.55 5.22 3.83
N GLU A 129 5.85 5.29 4.06
CA GLU A 129 6.44 5.63 5.36
C GLU A 129 5.90 6.95 5.91
N TYR A 130 5.73 7.97 5.04
CA TYR A 130 5.12 9.24 5.44
C TYR A 130 3.73 9.05 6.08
N PHE A 131 2.84 8.31 5.42
CA PHE A 131 1.47 8.08 5.89
C PHE A 131 1.40 7.16 7.11
N VAL A 132 2.24 6.13 7.14
CA VAL A 132 2.34 5.20 8.28
C VAL A 132 2.82 5.94 9.52
N LYS A 133 3.91 6.72 9.40
CA LYS A 133 4.44 7.52 10.50
C LYS A 133 3.39 8.49 11.02
N ARG A 134 2.71 9.20 10.12
CA ARG A 134 1.68 10.16 10.50
C ARG A 134 0.47 9.53 11.17
N SER A 135 0.05 8.34 10.71
CA SER A 135 -1.02 7.57 11.35
C SER A 135 -0.62 7.08 12.74
N HIS A 136 0.64 6.66 12.91
CA HIS A 136 1.18 6.26 14.21
C HIS A 136 1.23 7.42 15.21
N GLU A 137 1.67 8.61 14.78
CA GLU A 137 1.68 9.82 15.60
C GLU A 137 0.28 10.20 16.14
N ILE A 138 -0.76 9.94 15.35
CA ILE A 138 -2.15 10.25 15.70
C ILE A 138 -2.80 9.08 16.48
N GLY A 139 -2.18 7.89 16.47
CA GLY A 139 -2.68 6.70 17.17
C GLY A 139 -3.81 5.98 16.42
N VAL A 140 -3.82 6.04 15.08
CA VAL A 140 -4.76 5.28 14.23
C VAL A 140 -4.04 4.04 13.70
N ALA A 141 -4.67 2.87 13.80
CA ALA A 141 -4.12 1.64 13.23
C ALA A 141 -4.01 1.76 11.71
N CYS A 142 -2.90 1.31 11.13
CA CYS A 142 -2.73 1.35 9.69
C CYS A 142 -1.96 0.16 9.12
N GLU A 143 -2.27 -0.19 7.88
CA GLU A 143 -1.50 -1.08 7.02
C GLU A 143 -1.16 -0.36 5.72
N ALA A 144 -0.02 -0.72 5.11
CA ALA A 144 0.42 -0.09 3.87
C ALA A 144 1.10 -1.13 2.98
N TRP A 145 0.81 -1.10 1.69
CA TRP A 145 1.47 -1.98 0.71
C TRP A 145 1.54 -1.36 -0.69
N ILE A 146 2.43 -1.93 -1.49
CA ILE A 146 2.68 -1.51 -2.87
C ILE A 146 2.20 -2.61 -3.81
N LYS A 147 1.57 -2.21 -4.91
CA LYS A 147 1.25 -3.08 -6.05
C LYS A 147 1.84 -2.51 -7.33
N LYS A 148 2.03 -3.36 -8.34
CA LYS A 148 2.50 -2.96 -9.67
C LYS A 148 1.39 -3.15 -10.70
N GLY A 149 1.27 -2.22 -11.65
CA GLY A 149 0.34 -2.31 -12.78
C GLY A 149 -0.40 -0.99 -13.05
N ASP A 150 -1.49 -1.06 -13.82
CA ASP A 150 -2.36 0.10 -14.06
C ASP A 150 -3.08 0.49 -12.75
N PRO A 151 -2.99 1.76 -12.29
CA PRO A 151 -3.60 2.19 -11.03
C PRO A 151 -5.11 1.96 -10.97
N LYS A 152 -5.84 2.12 -12.07
CA LYS A 152 -7.30 2.02 -12.09
C LYS A 152 -7.74 0.58 -11.87
N GLU A 153 -7.10 -0.36 -12.56
CA GLU A 153 -7.38 -1.78 -12.44
C GLU A 153 -6.92 -2.33 -11.09
N VAL A 154 -5.70 -1.98 -10.68
CA VAL A 154 -5.11 -2.47 -9.42
C VAL A 154 -5.92 -1.99 -8.22
N ILE A 155 -6.35 -0.71 -8.18
CA ILE A 155 -7.19 -0.22 -7.08
C ILE A 155 -8.51 -0.99 -7.02
N CYS A 156 -9.19 -1.18 -8.16
CA CYS A 156 -10.44 -1.94 -8.18
C CYS A 156 -10.24 -3.40 -7.73
N HIS A 157 -9.15 -4.04 -8.17
CA HIS A 157 -8.80 -5.39 -7.74
C HIS A 157 -8.54 -5.47 -6.24
N GLU A 158 -7.79 -4.53 -5.69
CA GLU A 158 -7.46 -4.48 -4.27
C GLU A 158 -8.68 -4.16 -3.41
N VAL A 159 -9.61 -3.35 -3.89
CA VAL A 159 -10.91 -3.15 -3.25
C VAL A 159 -11.67 -4.48 -3.16
N LYS A 160 -11.74 -5.29 -4.22
CA LYS A 160 -12.39 -6.60 -4.17
C LYS A 160 -11.67 -7.59 -3.25
N ARG A 161 -10.33 -7.56 -3.25
CA ARG A 161 -9.50 -8.46 -2.43
C ARG A 161 -9.61 -8.12 -0.95
N VAL A 162 -9.47 -6.85 -0.61
CA VAL A 162 -9.37 -6.38 0.77
C VAL A 162 -10.74 -6.09 1.35
N GLN A 163 -11.72 -5.70 0.54
CA GLN A 163 -13.11 -5.34 0.90
C GLN A 163 -13.22 -4.16 1.87
N PRO A 164 -12.53 -3.02 1.66
CA PRO A 164 -12.61 -1.88 2.57
C PRO A 164 -14.05 -1.33 2.63
N ASP A 165 -14.41 -0.75 3.77
CA ASP A 165 -15.74 -0.13 3.96
C ASP A 165 -15.87 1.18 3.18
N LEU A 166 -14.74 1.84 2.93
CA LEU A 166 -14.66 3.10 2.20
C LEU A 166 -13.34 3.20 1.44
N LEU A 167 -13.40 3.59 0.17
CA LEU A 167 -12.23 4.03 -0.60
C LEU A 167 -12.18 5.56 -0.65
N VAL A 168 -11.05 6.13 -0.30
CA VAL A 168 -10.77 7.57 -0.40
C VAL A 168 -9.66 7.82 -1.42
N LEU A 169 -9.89 8.74 -2.34
CA LEU A 169 -8.94 9.12 -3.38
C LEU A 169 -8.78 10.65 -3.45
N GLY A 170 -7.53 11.08 -3.69
CA GLY A 170 -7.23 12.45 -4.09
C GLY A 170 -7.79 12.78 -5.48
N ASN A 171 -8.23 14.02 -5.66
CA ASN A 171 -8.64 14.57 -6.95
C ASN A 171 -7.97 15.93 -7.18
N ARG A 172 -7.28 16.06 -8.32
CA ARG A 172 -6.57 17.27 -8.72
C ARG A 172 -7.48 18.46 -9.02
N GLY A 173 -8.79 18.23 -9.20
CA GLY A 173 -9.80 19.29 -9.24
C GLY A 173 -9.97 19.98 -10.59
N LEU A 174 -9.59 19.32 -11.69
CA LEU A 174 -9.68 19.91 -13.03
C LEU A 174 -11.12 20.00 -13.53
N GLY A 175 -11.45 21.17 -14.08
CA GLY A 175 -12.76 21.45 -14.67
C GLY A 175 -13.07 20.58 -15.90
N PRO A 176 -14.32 20.59 -16.39
CA PRO A 176 -14.84 19.68 -17.41
C PRO A 176 -14.18 19.77 -18.81
N PHE A 177 -13.25 20.69 -19.03
CA PHE A 177 -12.63 20.99 -20.32
C PHE A 177 -11.19 20.46 -20.52
N GLN A 178 -10.56 19.84 -19.51
CA GLN A 178 -9.22 19.22 -19.64
C GLN A 178 -9.26 17.68 -19.66
N ARG A 179 -10.24 17.12 -20.38
CA ARG A 179 -10.71 15.72 -20.33
C ARG A 179 -9.75 14.62 -20.78
N VAL A 180 -8.53 14.90 -21.25
CA VAL A 180 -7.75 13.85 -21.95
C VAL A 180 -6.83 13.05 -21.02
N PHE A 181 -6.40 13.55 -19.86
CA PHE A 181 -5.43 12.80 -19.02
C PHE A 181 -5.65 12.81 -17.50
N VAL A 182 -6.49 13.68 -16.95
CA VAL A 182 -6.33 14.07 -15.55
C VAL A 182 -7.65 13.98 -14.76
N GLY A 183 -7.74 12.98 -13.87
CA GLY A 183 -8.97 12.57 -13.15
C GLY A 183 -9.41 11.13 -13.42
N THR A 184 -8.70 10.43 -14.31
CA THR A 184 -9.10 9.12 -14.83
C THR A 184 -9.12 8.01 -13.78
N VAL A 185 -8.20 8.03 -12.80
CA VAL A 185 -8.17 6.99 -11.75
C VAL A 185 -9.34 7.13 -10.78
N SER A 186 -9.56 8.32 -10.23
CA SER A 186 -10.66 8.54 -9.29
C SER A 186 -12.01 8.43 -9.96
N GLU A 187 -12.18 8.92 -11.19
CA GLU A 187 -13.42 8.74 -11.96
C GLU A 187 -13.68 7.26 -12.29
N PHE A 188 -12.65 6.50 -12.67
CA PHE A 188 -12.79 5.06 -12.92
C PHE A 188 -13.18 4.32 -11.64
N CYS A 189 -12.51 4.59 -10.53
CA CYS A 189 -12.81 3.93 -9.25
C CYS A 189 -14.24 4.22 -8.79
N VAL A 190 -14.72 5.46 -8.92
CA VAL A 190 -16.13 5.82 -8.60
C VAL A 190 -17.13 4.99 -9.41
N LYS A 191 -16.80 4.63 -10.66
CA LYS A 191 -17.68 3.85 -11.54
C LYS A 191 -17.59 2.34 -11.33
N HIS A 192 -16.43 1.83 -10.88
CA HIS A 192 -16.11 0.40 -10.96
C HIS A 192 -15.76 -0.28 -9.63
N CYS A 193 -15.47 0.48 -8.56
CA CYS A 193 -15.15 -0.12 -7.26
C CYS A 193 -16.39 -0.69 -6.58
N GLU A 194 -16.23 -1.85 -5.95
CA GLU A 194 -17.28 -2.56 -5.19
C GLU A 194 -17.33 -2.09 -3.72
N CYS A 195 -17.08 -0.81 -3.47
CA CYS A 195 -17.25 -0.16 -2.16
C CYS A 195 -17.61 1.32 -2.34
N PRO A 196 -18.16 2.00 -1.33
CA PRO A 196 -18.33 3.45 -1.35
C PRO A 196 -17.01 4.16 -1.67
N VAL A 197 -17.05 5.12 -2.60
CA VAL A 197 -15.88 5.90 -3.01
C VAL A 197 -16.09 7.38 -2.68
N VAL A 198 -15.13 7.96 -1.96
CA VAL A 198 -15.07 9.40 -1.67
C VAL A 198 -13.89 10.01 -2.40
N THR A 199 -14.15 11.08 -3.16
CA THR A 199 -13.10 11.83 -3.86
C THR A 199 -12.90 13.18 -3.21
N ILE A 200 -11.67 13.47 -2.80
CA ILE A 200 -11.30 14.70 -2.11
C ILE A 200 -10.54 15.60 -3.06
N LYS A 201 -11.13 16.76 -3.36
CA LYS A 201 -10.45 17.80 -4.13
C LYS A 201 -9.42 18.52 -3.26
N ARG A 202 -8.31 18.92 -3.87
CA ARG A 202 -7.33 19.81 -3.23
C ARG A 202 -7.97 21.12 -2.77
N SER A 203 -7.41 21.70 -1.71
CA SER A 203 -7.76 23.05 -1.29
C SER A 203 -7.38 24.05 -2.38
N ALA A 204 -8.21 25.08 -2.60
CA ALA A 204 -7.92 26.15 -3.56
C ALA A 204 -6.58 26.86 -3.25
N ASN A 205 -6.19 26.91 -1.98
CA ASN A 205 -4.94 27.54 -1.54
C ASN A 205 -3.69 26.67 -1.75
N GLU A 206 -3.87 25.40 -2.08
CA GLU A 206 -2.79 24.42 -2.29
C GLU A 206 -2.75 23.94 -3.74
N THR A 207 -3.57 24.53 -4.61
CA THR A 207 -3.62 24.17 -6.04
C THR A 207 -2.43 24.81 -6.74
N PRO A 208 -1.55 24.03 -7.41
CA PRO A 208 -0.44 24.58 -8.18
C PRO A 208 -0.95 25.45 -9.34
N GLN A 209 -0.05 26.29 -9.86
CA GLN A 209 -0.41 27.22 -10.94
C GLN A 209 -0.79 26.47 -12.22
N ASP A 210 -0.10 25.37 -12.53
CA ASP A 210 -0.56 24.37 -13.49
C ASP A 210 -1.39 23.31 -12.74
N PRO A 211 -2.66 23.10 -13.08
CA PRO A 211 -3.49 22.20 -12.31
C PRO A 211 -3.31 20.71 -12.69
N VAL A 212 -2.47 20.40 -13.69
CA VAL A 212 -1.96 19.04 -13.98
C VAL A 212 -0.99 18.57 -12.91
N ASP A 213 -0.19 19.50 -12.38
CA ASP A 213 0.79 19.27 -11.34
C ASP A 213 0.13 18.85 -10.03
N ASP A 214 0.76 17.94 -9.30
CA ASP A 214 0.29 17.40 -8.01
C ASP A 214 1.42 16.97 -7.08
#